data_AF-A0A4Q4CHU3-F1
#
_entry.id   AF-A0A4Q4CHU3-F1
#
_cell.length_a   1.000
_cell.length_b   1.000
_cell.length_c   1.000
_cell.angle_alpha   90.00
_cell.angle_beta   90.00
_cell.angle_gamma   90.00
#
_symmetry.space_group_name_H-M   'P 1'
#
loop_
_entity.id
_entity.type
_entity.pdbx_description
1 polymer ?
#
loop_
_entity_poly.entity_id
_entity_poly.type
_entity_poly.pdbx_seq_one_letter_code
_entity_poly.pdbx_strand_id
1 'polypeptide(L)'
;MKYFRRGGGYNLDAGSSALMIKGELGLLPYERIERFAAEGVLLKDGTVVPADLIVLATGYFPQQELVRRALGEAVAARVGQVWGLSATGELNNMYRRTPHPGIWFIAGGLAQCRINSKYLALQIKATELGMLGPL
;
A
#
# COMPACT_ATOMS: atom_id res chain seq x y z
N MET A 1 -6.10 9.75 -8.72
CA MET A 1 -6.04 8.28 -8.68
C MET A 1 -5.73 7.80 -7.25
N LYS A 2 -6.47 6.82 -6.70
CA LYS A 2 -6.34 6.37 -5.28
C LYS A 2 -4.98 5.71 -4.97
N TYR A 3 -4.38 5.06 -5.95
CA TYR A 3 -3.10 4.36 -5.85
C TYR A 3 -1.96 5.23 -5.27
N PHE A 4 -1.73 6.43 -5.80
CA PHE A 4 -0.65 7.29 -5.32
C PHE A 4 -0.88 7.82 -3.89
N ARG A 5 -2.14 7.84 -3.42
CA ARG A 5 -2.48 8.32 -2.07
C ARG A 5 -2.38 7.23 -1.01
N ARG A 6 -2.73 5.99 -1.35
CA ARG A 6 -2.87 4.87 -0.38
C ARG A 6 -2.07 3.61 -0.69
N GLY A 7 -1.44 3.52 -1.86
CA GLY A 7 -0.79 2.29 -2.34
C GLY A 7 -1.77 1.21 -2.81
N GLY A 8 -3.04 1.55 -2.97
CA GLY A 8 -4.10 0.62 -3.34
C GLY A 8 -5.46 1.29 -3.53
N GLY A 9 -6.53 0.49 -3.42
CA GLY A 9 -7.91 0.97 -3.53
C GLY A 9 -8.39 1.20 -4.96
N TYR A 10 -7.85 0.43 -5.91
CA TYR A 10 -8.26 0.42 -7.31
C TYR A 10 -8.42 -1.03 -7.77
N ASN A 11 -9.29 -1.27 -8.75
CA ASN A 11 -9.43 -2.58 -9.37
C ASN A 11 -8.36 -2.75 -10.44
N LEU A 12 -7.56 -3.82 -10.34
CA LEU A 12 -6.78 -4.33 -11.45
C LEU A 12 -7.66 -5.35 -12.15
N ASP A 13 -8.36 -4.91 -13.19
CA ASP A 13 -9.33 -5.78 -13.83
C ASP A 13 -8.64 -6.95 -14.54
N ALA A 14 -8.96 -8.15 -14.07
CA ALA A 14 -8.59 -9.41 -14.69
C ALA A 14 -9.82 -10.18 -15.19
N GLY A 15 -10.95 -9.49 -15.39
CA GLY A 15 -12.23 -10.04 -15.84
C GLY A 15 -13.39 -9.85 -14.86
N SER A 16 -13.12 -9.38 -13.64
CA SER A 16 -14.14 -9.17 -12.60
C SER A 16 -15.12 -8.06 -12.97
N SER A 17 -14.68 -7.01 -13.69
CA SER A 17 -15.60 -5.93 -14.08
C SER A 17 -16.70 -6.42 -15.01
N ALA A 18 -16.38 -7.29 -15.97
CA ALA A 18 -17.36 -7.83 -16.90
C ALA A 18 -18.41 -8.69 -16.18
N LEU A 19 -17.99 -9.50 -15.19
CA LEU A 19 -18.90 -10.30 -14.37
C LEU A 19 -19.81 -9.43 -13.50
N MET A 20 -19.28 -8.35 -12.91
CA MET A 20 -20.10 -7.37 -12.18
C MET A 20 -21.14 -6.70 -13.09
N ILE A 21 -20.76 -6.31 -14.32
CA ILE A 21 -21.69 -5.69 -15.30
C ILE A 21 -22.82 -6.65 -15.68
N LYS A 22 -22.51 -7.94 -15.82
CA LYS A 22 -23.51 -8.99 -16.13
C LYS A 22 -24.39 -9.39 -14.95
N GLY A 23 -24.10 -8.90 -13.74
CA GLY A 23 -24.81 -9.29 -12.52
C GLY A 23 -24.43 -10.67 -11.98
N GLU A 24 -23.32 -11.25 -12.45
CA GLU A 24 -22.82 -12.55 -12.00
C GLU A 24 -22.04 -12.44 -10.67
N LEU A 25 -21.64 -11.23 -10.28
CA LEU A 25 -21.02 -10.93 -8.98
C LEU A 25 -21.89 -9.95 -8.19
N GLY A 26 -22.30 -10.36 -6.99
CA GLY A 26 -22.98 -9.49 -6.03
C GLY A 26 -22.01 -8.55 -5.32
N LEU A 27 -22.46 -7.32 -5.01
CA LEU A 27 -21.73 -6.36 -4.20
C LEU A 27 -22.41 -6.19 -2.84
N LEU A 28 -21.70 -6.56 -1.77
CA LEU A 28 -22.14 -6.35 -0.40
C LEU A 28 -21.22 -5.35 0.30
N PRO A 29 -21.70 -4.16 0.69
CA PRO A 29 -20.92 -3.21 1.47
C PRO A 29 -20.52 -3.80 2.83
N TYR A 30 -19.23 -3.74 3.16
CA TYR A 30 -18.70 -4.28 4.42
C TYR A 30 -19.37 -3.68 5.65
N GLU A 31 -19.77 -2.40 5.60
CA GLU A 31 -20.45 -1.73 6.73
C GLU A 31 -21.80 -2.34 7.12
N ARG A 32 -22.42 -3.14 6.24
CA ARG A 32 -23.65 -3.88 6.53
C ARG A 32 -23.39 -5.18 7.29
N ILE A 33 -22.15 -5.67 7.29
CA ILE A 33 -21.76 -6.89 7.99
C ILE A 33 -21.65 -6.58 9.49
N GLU A 34 -22.31 -7.40 10.30
CA GLU A 34 -22.18 -7.39 11.75
C GLU A 34 -21.02 -8.30 12.19
N ARG A 35 -21.03 -9.56 11.75
CA ARG A 35 -19.99 -10.55 12.06
C ARG A 35 -19.98 -11.72 11.08
N PHE A 36 -18.88 -12.46 11.08
CA PHE A 36 -18.83 -13.79 10.48
C PHE A 36 -19.53 -14.83 11.38
N ALA A 37 -20.18 -15.80 10.76
CA ALA A 37 -20.93 -16.89 11.41
C ALA A 37 -20.57 -18.23 10.75
N ALA A 38 -21.00 -19.34 11.34
CA ALA A 38 -20.68 -20.68 10.84
C ALA A 38 -21.29 -20.92 9.46
N GLU A 39 -22.44 -20.32 9.20
CA GLU A 39 -23.24 -20.43 7.99
C GLU A 39 -22.93 -19.34 6.93
N GLY A 40 -22.03 -18.41 7.23
CA GLY A 40 -21.65 -17.33 6.31
C GLY A 40 -21.46 -15.98 7.01
N VAL A 41 -22.18 -14.95 6.56
CA VAL A 41 -22.04 -13.57 7.06
C VAL A 41 -23.37 -13.06 7.61
N LEU A 42 -23.39 -12.67 8.89
CA LEU A 42 -24.54 -12.03 9.52
C LEU A 42 -24.51 -10.52 9.25
N LEU A 43 -25.60 -9.98 8.73
CA LEU A 43 -25.79 -8.56 8.50
C LEU A 43 -26.42 -7.88 9.72
N LYS A 44 -26.26 -6.56 9.80
CA LYS A 44 -26.82 -5.72 10.88
C LYS A 44 -28.34 -5.71 10.94
N ASP A 45 -29.00 -6.06 9.84
CA ASP A 45 -30.46 -6.21 9.76
C ASP A 45 -30.95 -7.60 10.17
N GLY A 46 -30.05 -8.50 10.60
CA GLY A 46 -30.34 -9.87 10.99
C GLY A 46 -30.33 -10.87 9.83
N THR A 47 -30.19 -10.41 8.58
CA THR A 47 -30.08 -11.30 7.41
C THR A 47 -28.78 -12.09 7.46
N VAL A 48 -28.83 -13.38 7.11
CA VAL A 48 -27.63 -14.18 6.87
C VAL A 48 -27.40 -14.27 5.36
N VAL A 49 -26.19 -13.93 4.92
CA VAL A 49 -25.70 -14.22 3.57
C VAL A 49 -24.90 -15.53 3.62
N PRO A 50 -25.42 -16.64 3.05
CA PRO A 50 -24.75 -17.93 3.11
C PRO A 50 -23.43 -17.90 2.34
N ALA A 51 -22.40 -18.56 2.88
CA ALA A 51 -21.12 -18.75 2.19
C ALA A 51 -20.43 -20.03 2.64
N ASP A 52 -19.99 -20.85 1.66
CA ASP A 52 -19.19 -22.05 1.92
C ASP A 52 -17.70 -21.73 2.15
N LEU A 53 -17.23 -20.59 1.64
CA LEU A 53 -15.86 -20.10 1.77
C LEU A 53 -15.83 -18.58 1.94
N ILE A 54 -15.05 -18.11 2.91
CA ILE A 54 -14.77 -16.69 3.12
C ILE A 54 -13.27 -16.46 2.90
N VAL A 55 -12.92 -15.59 1.94
CA VAL A 55 -11.54 -15.19 1.67
C VAL A 55 -11.30 -13.79 2.21
N LEU A 56 -10.42 -13.66 3.20
CA LEU A 56 -10.07 -12.37 3.80
C LEU A 56 -8.98 -11.67 2.96
N ALA A 57 -9.41 -10.95 1.93
CA ALA A 57 -8.53 -10.11 1.10
C ALA A 57 -8.28 -8.72 1.74
N THR A 58 -7.88 -8.68 3.02
CA THR A 58 -7.81 -7.45 3.85
C THR A 58 -6.60 -6.55 3.58
N GLY A 59 -5.80 -6.85 2.56
CA GLY A 59 -4.63 -6.07 2.16
C GLY A 59 -3.39 -6.30 3.03
N TYR A 60 -2.45 -5.36 2.94
CA TYR A 60 -1.13 -5.43 3.57
C TYR A 60 -0.89 -4.21 4.47
N PHE A 61 -0.02 -4.36 5.47
CA PHE A 61 0.50 -3.23 6.23
C PHE A 61 1.31 -2.27 5.33
N PRO A 62 1.34 -0.97 5.64
CA PRO A 62 2.19 -0.02 4.94
C PRO A 62 3.67 -0.34 5.16
N GLN A 63 4.54 0.08 4.25
CA GLN A 63 5.99 -0.16 4.34
C GLN A 63 6.63 0.43 5.62
N GLN A 64 6.04 1.47 6.19
CA GLN A 64 6.48 2.04 7.47
C GLN A 64 6.35 1.02 8.62
N GLU A 65 5.37 0.11 8.58
CA GLU A 65 5.23 -0.95 9.58
C GLU A 65 6.37 -1.97 9.49
N LEU A 66 6.89 -2.22 8.29
CA LEU A 66 8.08 -3.06 8.13
C LEU A 66 9.30 -2.43 8.81
N VAL A 67 9.51 -1.12 8.62
CA VAL A 67 10.58 -0.37 9.30
C VAL A 67 10.41 -0.47 10.81
N ARG A 68 9.19 -0.24 11.31
CA ARG A 68 8.88 -0.29 12.74
C ARG A 68 9.18 -1.65 13.35
N ARG A 69 8.78 -2.74 12.68
CA ARG A 69 9.03 -4.12 13.13
C ARG A 69 10.51 -4.52 13.06
N ALA A 70 11.23 -4.08 12.04
CA ALA A 70 12.62 -4.49 11.81
C ALA A 70 13.63 -3.63 12.58
N LEU A 71 13.40 -2.32 12.68
CA LEU A 71 14.36 -1.32 13.15
C LEU A 71 13.86 -0.51 14.36
N GLY A 72 12.62 -0.75 14.80
CA GLY A 72 12.04 -0.13 15.98
C GLY A 72 11.34 1.21 15.70
N GLU A 73 10.62 1.67 16.73
CA GLU A 73 9.76 2.85 16.67
C GLU A 73 10.53 4.14 16.34
N ALA A 74 11.69 4.35 16.98
CA ALA A 74 12.48 5.55 16.79
C ALA A 74 12.96 5.71 15.33
N VAL A 75 13.33 4.60 14.68
CA VAL A 75 13.74 4.59 13.27
C VAL A 75 12.54 4.84 12.36
N ALA A 76 11.40 4.19 12.63
CA ALA A 76 10.18 4.40 11.85
C ALA A 76 9.63 5.83 11.95
N ALA A 77 9.70 6.43 13.14
CA ALA A 77 9.33 7.83 13.37
C ALA A 77 10.26 8.79 12.62
N ARG A 78 11.58 8.52 12.63
CA ARG A 78 12.56 9.32 11.90
C ARG A 78 12.40 9.21 10.38
N VAL A 79 12.16 8.00 9.85
CA VAL A 79 11.86 7.83 8.42
C VAL A 79 10.58 8.59 8.05
N GLY A 80 9.53 8.46 8.87
CA GLY A 80 8.22 9.04 8.61
C GLY A 80 7.42 8.23 7.57
N GLN A 81 6.44 8.89 6.95
CA GLN A 81 5.50 8.23 6.05
C GLN A 81 6.22 7.66 4.81
N VAL A 82 5.96 6.40 4.47
CA VAL A 82 6.43 5.77 3.23
C VAL A 82 5.23 5.57 2.32
N TRP A 83 5.33 6.04 1.07
CA TRP A 83 4.22 6.12 0.12
C TRP A 83 3.17 7.18 0.48
N GLY A 84 2.29 7.52 -0.47
CA GLY A 84 1.35 8.64 -0.33
C GLY A 84 1.94 9.94 -0.87
N LEU A 85 1.08 10.82 -1.37
CA LEU A 85 1.50 12.11 -1.93
C LEU A 85 1.85 13.10 -0.82
N SER A 86 3.01 13.75 -0.95
CA SER A 86 3.43 14.87 -0.12
C SER A 86 2.76 16.18 -0.58
N ALA A 87 2.99 17.26 0.17
CA ALA A 87 2.57 18.61 -0.22
C ALA A 87 3.22 19.08 -1.55
N THR A 88 4.35 18.50 -1.96
CA THR A 88 5.02 18.80 -3.23
C THR A 88 4.42 18.01 -4.40
N GLY A 89 3.48 17.10 -4.14
CA GLY A 89 2.90 16.22 -5.17
C GLY A 89 3.76 15.01 -5.51
N GLU A 90 4.88 14.79 -4.80
CA GLU A 90 5.73 13.60 -4.95
C GLU A 90 5.35 12.51 -3.94
N LEU A 91 5.76 11.26 -4.20
CA LEU A 91 5.58 10.18 -3.23
C LEU A 91 6.53 10.34 -2.04
N ASN A 92 6.00 10.22 -0.82
CA ASN A 92 6.79 10.29 0.40
C ASN A 92 7.84 9.16 0.46
N ASN A 93 9.10 9.54 0.70
CA ASN A 93 10.26 8.65 0.89
C ASN A 93 10.52 7.62 -0.22
N MET A 94 9.87 7.75 -1.38
CA MET A 94 10.05 6.83 -2.50
C MET A 94 11.17 7.30 -3.43
N TYR A 95 12.13 6.42 -3.70
CA TYR A 95 13.25 6.64 -4.63
C TYR A 95 14.12 7.86 -4.33
N ARG A 96 14.17 8.27 -3.06
CA ARG A 96 14.95 9.41 -2.56
C ARG A 96 15.59 9.09 -1.21
N ARG A 97 16.54 9.91 -0.78
CA ARG A 97 17.08 9.86 0.58
C ARG A 97 15.95 10.11 1.59
N THR A 98 15.91 9.30 2.65
CA THR A 98 14.94 9.44 3.76
C THR A 98 15.58 10.20 4.93
N PRO A 99 14.81 10.80 5.86
CA PRO A 99 15.40 11.51 7.00
C PRO A 99 16.20 10.62 7.97
N HIS A 100 16.12 9.29 7.82
CA HIS A 100 17.03 8.35 8.45
C HIS A 100 18.15 7.93 7.47
N PRO A 101 19.43 8.22 7.77
CA PRO A 101 20.55 7.80 6.92
C PRO A 101 20.57 6.27 6.71
N GLY A 102 21.01 5.83 5.53
CA GLY A 102 21.16 4.40 5.25
C GLY A 102 19.87 3.65 4.90
N ILE A 103 18.73 4.34 4.82
CA ILE A 103 17.43 3.73 4.48
C ILE A 103 16.87 4.37 3.21
N TRP A 104 16.49 3.53 2.26
CA TRP A 104 15.89 3.92 0.98
C TRP A 104 14.77 2.96 0.59
N PHE A 105 13.76 3.46 -0.12
CA PHE A 105 12.63 2.65 -0.57
C PHE A 105 12.52 2.60 -2.10
N ILE A 106 12.28 1.39 -2.59
CA ILE A 106 11.85 1.10 -3.96
C ILE A 106 10.62 0.20 -3.88
N ALA A 107 9.55 0.58 -4.58
CA ALA A 107 8.26 -0.09 -4.54
C ALA A 107 7.44 0.28 -5.78
N GLY A 108 6.24 -0.27 -5.91
CA GLY A 108 5.36 -0.02 -7.05
C GLY A 108 5.64 -0.92 -8.25
N GLY A 109 5.00 -0.61 -9.38
CA GLY A 109 5.07 -1.43 -10.59
C GLY A 109 6.38 -1.28 -11.37
N LEU A 110 6.57 -2.14 -12.37
CA LEU A 110 7.76 -2.15 -13.23
C LEU A 110 8.10 -0.78 -13.82
N ALA A 111 7.11 -0.01 -14.26
CA ALA A 111 7.33 1.33 -14.81
C ALA A 111 7.98 2.26 -13.78
N GLN A 112 7.51 2.25 -12.54
CA GLN A 112 8.05 3.13 -11.49
C GLN A 112 9.44 2.66 -11.05
N CYS A 113 9.62 1.36 -10.82
CA CYS A 113 10.91 0.80 -10.40
C CYS A 113 11.99 0.96 -11.49
N ARG A 114 11.65 0.71 -12.76
CA ARG A 114 12.58 0.85 -13.89
C ARG A 114 13.07 2.29 -14.03
N ILE A 115 12.15 3.26 -13.99
CA ILE A 115 12.51 4.67 -14.16
C ILE A 115 13.33 5.16 -12.97
N ASN A 116 12.92 4.85 -11.75
CA ASN A 116 13.47 5.50 -10.56
C ASN A 116 14.71 4.83 -9.96
N SER A 117 14.96 3.55 -10.26
CA SER A 117 16.13 2.81 -9.74
C SER A 117 17.46 3.47 -10.09
N LYS A 118 17.62 3.98 -11.32
CA LYS A 118 18.83 4.70 -11.74
C LYS A 118 19.08 5.95 -10.89
N TYR A 119 18.06 6.75 -10.65
CA TYR A 119 18.19 7.98 -9.85
C TYR A 119 18.49 7.67 -8.39
N LEU A 120 17.87 6.62 -7.83
CA LEU A 120 18.17 6.19 -6.48
C LEU A 120 19.62 5.69 -6.36
N ALA A 121 20.10 4.88 -7.30
CA ALA A 121 21.48 4.40 -7.33
C ALA A 121 22.51 5.54 -7.41
N LEU A 122 22.23 6.57 -8.23
CA LEU A 122 23.09 7.75 -8.32
C LEU A 122 23.11 8.56 -7.02
N GLN A 123 21.97 8.70 -6.33
CA GLN A 123 21.91 9.35 -5.02
C GLN A 123 22.69 8.58 -3.95
N ILE A 124 22.58 7.25 -3.93
CA ILE A 124 23.36 6.39 -3.04
C ILE A 124 24.85 6.58 -3.32
N LYS A 125 25.28 6.45 -4.58
CA LYS A 125 26.68 6.67 -4.97
C LYS A 125 27.19 8.06 -4.58
N ALA A 126 26.41 9.11 -4.81
CA ALA A 126 26.79 10.47 -4.44
C ALA A 126 26.87 10.66 -2.91
N THR A 127 26.05 9.93 -2.13
CA THR A 127 26.15 9.90 -0.66
C THR A 127 27.45 9.23 -0.21
N GLU A 128 27.77 8.06 -0.77
CA GLU A 128 29.01 7.33 -0.45
C GLU A 128 30.29 8.13 -0.81
N LEU A 129 30.22 8.93 -1.88
CA LEU A 129 31.33 9.80 -2.29
C LEU A 129 31.38 11.15 -1.55
N GLY A 130 30.48 11.38 -0.58
CA GLY A 130 30.43 12.65 0.17
C GLY A 130 30.04 13.87 -0.67
N MET A 131 29.38 13.66 -1.81
CA MET A 131 29.00 14.73 -2.75
C MET A 131 27.68 15.42 -2.41
N LEU A 132 26.88 14.82 -1.52
CA LEU A 132 25.60 15.37 -1.10
C LEU A 132 25.69 15.93 0.32
N GLY A 133 25.16 17.15 0.51
CA GLY A 133 25.00 17.75 1.83
C GLY A 133 23.90 17.08 2.68
N PRO A 134 23.65 17.61 3.89
CA PRO A 134 22.54 17.15 4.73
C PRO A 134 21.20 17.25 3.99
N LEU A 135 20.24 16.47 4.48
CA LEU A 135 18.86 16.44 3.97
C LEU A 135 18.09 17.72 4.32
#